data_AF-A0A6L7RXV3-F1
#
_entry.id   AF-A0A6L7RXV3-F1
#
_cell.length_a   1.000
_cell.length_b   1.000
_cell.length_c   1.000
_cell.angle_alpha   90.00
_cell.angle_beta   90.00
_cell.angle_gamma   90.00
#
_symmetry.space_group_name_H-M   'P 1'
#
loop_
_entity.id
_entity.type
_entity.pdbx_description
1 polymer ?
#
loop_
_entity_poly.entity_id
_entity_poly.type
_entity_poly.pdbx_seq_one_letter_code
_entity_poly.pdbx_strand_id
1 'polypeptide(L)'
;MSTAIIGLAASGKTTIFNALTRGTADKGQYGAIKSVNIGVGAKPDRRLDFVGTAFEARRKVAAEMTFWDMPVDYSSGSVLSRETVNSLQKAKALVVVVSALDD
;
A
#
# COMPACT_ATOMS: atom_id res chain seq x y z
N MET A 1 2.79 -8.93 4.94
CA MET A 1 1.44 -9.24 4.40
C MET A 1 1.15 -8.22 3.30
N SER A 2 0.84 -8.65 2.07
CA SER A 2 0.65 -7.77 0.91
C SER A 2 -0.79 -7.27 0.81
N THR A 3 -0.94 -5.95 0.77
CA THR A 3 -2.23 -5.26 0.62
C THR A 3 -2.17 -4.39 -0.64
N ALA A 4 -3.07 -4.61 -1.59
CA ALA A 4 -3.13 -3.78 -2.79
C ALA A 4 -4.13 -2.63 -2.61
N ILE A 5 -3.70 -1.43 -2.97
CA ILE A 5 -4.53 -0.23 -2.99
C ILE A 5 -5.02 -0.02 -4.43
N ILE A 6 -6.33 0.07 -4.60
CA ILE A 6 -6.99 0.29 -5.89
C ILE A 6 -8.00 1.42 -5.79
N GLY A 7 -8.32 2.05 -6.92
CA GLY A 7 -9.29 3.12 -6.99
C GLY A 7 -9.17 3.84 -8.33
N LEU A 8 -10.20 4.60 -8.70
CA LEU A 8 -10.27 5.33 -9.97
C LEU A 8 -9.10 6.32 -10.15
N ALA A 9 -8.93 6.84 -11.37
CA ALA A 9 -8.05 7.99 -11.60
C ALA A 9 -8.46 9.15 -10.67
N ALA A 10 -7.49 9.91 -10.18
CA ALA A 10 -7.69 11.03 -9.24
C ALA A 10 -8.40 10.70 -7.90
N SER A 11 -8.65 9.42 -7.56
CA SER A 11 -9.27 9.03 -6.28
C SER A 11 -8.43 9.30 -5.01
N GLY A 12 -7.20 9.79 -5.14
CA GLY A 12 -6.28 9.99 -3.99
C GLY A 12 -5.55 8.72 -3.52
N LYS A 13 -5.64 7.60 -4.25
CA LYS A 13 -4.94 6.33 -3.92
C LYS A 13 -3.45 6.46 -3.60
N THR A 14 -2.68 7.20 -4.42
CA THR A 14 -1.24 7.41 -4.19
C THR A 14 -0.99 8.31 -2.96
N THR A 15 -1.90 9.23 -2.65
CA THR A 15 -1.83 10.05 -1.44
C THR A 15 -1.98 9.19 -0.17
N ILE A 16 -2.96 8.28 -0.17
CA ILE A 16 -3.15 7.33 0.95
C ILE A 16 -1.95 6.39 1.06
N PHE A 17 -1.44 5.88 -0.07
CA PHE A 17 -0.24 5.05 -0.10
C PHE A 17 0.96 5.77 0.55
N ASN A 18 1.22 7.01 0.19
CA ASN A 18 2.31 7.79 0.77
C ASN A 18 2.12 8.05 2.27
N ALA A 19 0.88 8.29 2.71
CA ALA A 19 0.57 8.47 4.13
C ALA A 19 0.83 7.18 4.95
N LEU A 20 0.44 6.02 4.42
CA LEU A 20 0.61 4.72 5.09
C LEU A 20 2.06 4.25 5.12
N THR A 21 2.84 4.61 4.10
CA THR A 21 4.24 4.21 3.96
C THR A 21 5.20 5.26 4.49
N ARG A 22 4.70 6.40 5.00
CA ARG A 22 5.49 7.56 5.46
C ARG A 22 6.54 8.03 4.44
N GLY A 23 6.28 7.83 3.16
CA GLY A 23 7.21 8.15 2.07
C GLY A 23 8.39 7.18 1.90
N THR A 24 8.53 6.14 2.72
CA THR A 24 9.46 5.01 2.48
C THR A 24 8.83 4.03 1.48
N ALA A 25 8.74 4.48 0.23
CA ALA A 25 8.40 3.64 -0.90
C ALA A 25 9.70 3.12 -1.53
N ASP A 26 9.89 1.80 -1.52
CA ASP A 26 10.90 1.19 -2.36
C ASP A 26 10.34 1.14 -3.78
N LYS A 27 10.97 1.89 -4.69
CA LYS A 27 10.69 1.76 -6.12
C LYS A 27 11.19 0.38 -6.52
N GLY A 28 10.30 -0.60 -6.58
CA GLY A 28 10.66 -1.99 -6.86
C GLY A 28 11.51 -2.08 -8.13
N GLN A 29 12.78 -2.44 -8.00
CA GLN A 29 13.58 -2.94 -9.11
C GLN A 29 13.10 -4.34 -9.43
N TYR A 30 12.26 -4.49 -10.45
CA TYR A 30 12.38 -5.58 -11.44
C TYR A 30 11.44 -5.31 -12.63
N GLY A 31 12.03 -4.96 -13.78
CA GLY A 31 11.49 -5.23 -15.11
C GLY A 31 10.31 -4.37 -15.64
N ALA A 32 10.64 -3.27 -16.31
CA ALA A 32 10.00 -2.81 -17.56
C ALA A 32 8.46 -2.74 -17.69
N ILE A 33 7.72 -2.40 -16.64
CA ILE A 33 6.29 -2.00 -16.70
C ILE A 33 6.15 -0.79 -15.77
N LYS A 34 5.32 0.22 -16.11
CA LYS A 34 4.99 1.39 -15.25
C LYS A 34 4.96 0.94 -13.79
N SER A 35 6.01 1.26 -13.02
CA SER A 35 6.44 0.45 -11.88
C SER A 35 5.44 0.54 -10.74
N VAL A 36 4.90 -0.60 -10.31
CA VAL A 36 4.08 -0.71 -9.09
C VAL A 36 4.87 -0.13 -7.92
N ASN A 37 4.26 0.81 -7.19
CA ASN A 37 4.89 1.37 -6.00
C ASN A 37 4.69 0.39 -4.84
N ILE A 38 5.78 -0.06 -4.23
CA ILE A 38 5.74 -0.95 -3.07
C ILE A 38 6.28 -0.19 -1.88
N GLY A 39 5.53 -0.15 -0.78
CA GLY A 39 5.98 0.52 0.43
C GLY A 39 5.65 -0.29 1.66
N VAL A 40 6.44 -0.10 2.71
CA VAL A 40 6.28 -0.80 3.98
C VAL A 40 5.87 0.23 5.04
N GLY A 41 4.76 -0.05 5.72
CA GLY A 41 4.25 0.76 6.83
C GLY A 41 4.32 -0.03 8.13
N ALA A 42 4.81 0.62 9.19
CA ALA A 42 4.76 0.06 10.54
C ALA A 42 3.36 0.24 11.13
N LYS A 43 2.80 -0.84 11.69
CA LYS A 43 1.49 -0.80 12.34
C LYS A 43 1.61 -0.20 13.75
N PRO A 44 0.89 0.89 14.07
CA PRO A 44 0.82 1.38 15.45
C PRO A 44 0.03 0.39 16.32
N ASP A 45 0.64 -0.15 17.37
CA ASP A 45 0.00 -1.04 18.35
C ASP A 45 0.33 -0.59 19.78
N ARG A 46 -0.68 -0.05 20.49
CA ARG A 46 -0.52 0.43 21.87
C ARG A 46 -0.13 -0.67 22.85
N ARG A 47 -0.43 -1.95 22.57
CA ARG A 47 -0.03 -3.07 23.44
C ARG A 47 1.47 -3.29 23.37
N LEU A 48 2.07 -3.09 22.19
CA LEU A 48 3.52 -3.16 22.04
C LEU A 48 4.20 -2.04 22.84
N ASP A 49 3.57 -0.87 22.90
CA ASP A 49 4.06 0.22 23.74
C ASP A 49 4.01 -0.12 25.22
N PHE A 50 2.89 -0.66 25.69
CA PHE A 50 2.73 -1.11 27.06
C PHE A 50 3.79 -2.16 27.44
N VAL A 51 3.96 -3.21 26.63
CA VAL A 51 4.98 -4.25 26.88
C VAL A 51 6.39 -3.66 26.87
N GLY A 52 6.69 -2.79 25.90
CA GLY A 52 8.01 -2.18 25.83
C GLY A 52 8.34 -1.29 27.02
N THR A 53 7.35 -0.61 27.60
CA THR A 53 7.53 0.18 28.84
C THR A 53 7.57 -0.71 30.07
N ALA A 54 6.66 -1.69 30.19
CA ALA A 54 6.56 -2.57 31.36
C ALA A 54 7.81 -3.43 31.59
N PHE A 55 8.52 -3.78 30.52
CA PHE A 55 9.73 -4.61 30.57
C PHE A 55 11.02 -3.85 30.21
N GLU A 56 10.98 -2.52 30.16
CA GLU A 56 12.13 -1.67 29.79
C GLU A 56 12.89 -2.17 28.55
N ALA A 57 12.14 -2.57 27.52
CA ALA A 57 12.70 -3.23 26.36
C ALA A 57 13.68 -2.32 25.61
N ARG A 58 14.91 -2.79 25.38
CA ARG A 58 15.96 -2.05 24.63
C ARG A 58 15.53 -1.67 23.21
N ARG A 59 14.64 -2.43 22.60
CA ARG A 59 14.15 -2.20 21.24
C ARG A 59 12.69 -2.66 21.09
N LYS A 60 11.86 -1.81 20.50
CA LYS A 60 10.50 -2.16 20.04
C LYS A 60 10.57 -2.49 18.54
N VAL A 61 9.96 -3.59 18.12
CA VAL A 61 9.83 -3.98 16.72
C VAL A 61 8.35 -4.07 16.39
N ALA A 62 7.85 -3.12 15.62
CA ALA A 62 6.45 -3.10 15.20
C ALA A 62 6.21 -4.13 14.09
N ALA A 63 4.96 -4.60 14.00
CA ALA A 63 4.55 -5.41 12.85
C ALA A 63 4.52 -4.53 11.59
N GLU A 64 5.00 -5.08 10.48
CA GLU A 64 5.08 -4.39 9.20
C GLU A 64 3.98 -4.86 8.24
N MET A 65 3.44 -3.91 7.49
CA MET A 65 2.48 -4.15 6.41
C MET A 65 3.05 -3.66 5.09
N THR A 66 2.89 -4.46 4.04
CA THR A 66 3.36 -4.12 2.69
C THR A 66 2.17 -3.64 1.87
N PHE A 67 2.28 -2.44 1.29
CA PHE A 67 1.28 -1.83 0.44
C PHE A 67 1.77 -1.81 -1.01
N TRP A 68 0.87 -2.13 -1.93
CA TRP A 68 1.11 -2.05 -3.37
C TRP A 68 0.16 -1.01 -3.97
N ASP A 69 0.69 0.11 -4.46
CA ASP A 69 -0.05 1.10 -5.25
C ASP A 69 0.18 0.81 -6.73
N MET A 70 -0.86 0.28 -7.38
CA MET A 70 -0.80 -0.14 -8.77
C MET A 70 -1.32 0.98 -9.69
N PRO A 71 -0.55 1.38 -10.71
CA PRO A 71 -1.03 2.28 -11.73
C PRO A 71 -2.09 1.57 -12.56
N VAL A 72 -3.32 2.06 -12.48
CA VAL A 72 -4.42 1.57 -13.32
C VAL A 72 -4.40 2.36 -14.62
N ASP A 73 -4.31 1.65 -15.75
CA ASP A 73 -4.37 2.25 -17.08
C ASP A 73 -5.82 2.26 -17.57
N TYR A 74 -6.41 3.46 -17.68
CA TYR A 74 -7.80 3.67 -18.07
C TYR A 74 -7.98 3.90 -19.58
N SER A 75 -6.90 3.91 -20.37
CA SER A 75 -6.91 4.38 -21.76
C SER A 75 -7.53 3.40 -22.76
N SER A 76 -7.74 2.13 -22.40
CA SER A 76 -8.11 1.06 -23.33
C SER A 76 -9.57 0.58 -23.24
N GLY A 77 -10.44 1.27 -22.48
CA GLY A 77 -11.83 0.84 -22.28
C GLY A 77 -12.00 -0.42 -21.40
N SER A 78 -10.90 -1.14 -21.14
CA SER A 78 -10.80 -2.16 -20.09
C SER A 78 -10.22 -1.52 -18.83
N VAL A 79 -10.95 -1.59 -17.72
CA VAL A 79 -10.58 -0.94 -16.44
C VAL A 79 -9.30 -1.53 -15.82
N LEU A 80 -8.91 -2.78 -16.16
CA LEU A 80 -7.75 -3.46 -15.58
C LEU A 80 -7.02 -4.29 -16.66
N SER A 81 -5.70 -4.11 -16.79
CA SER A 81 -4.88 -4.99 -17.62
C SER A 81 -4.74 -6.37 -16.99
N ARG A 82 -4.45 -7.40 -17.81
CA ARG A 82 -4.25 -8.78 -17.32
C ARG A 82 -3.11 -8.87 -16.30
N GLU A 83 -2.07 -8.08 -16.49
CA GLU A 83 -0.90 -8.00 -15.60
C GLU A 83 -1.28 -7.42 -14.23
N THR A 84 -2.13 -6.39 -14.22
CA THR A 84 -2.68 -5.79 -12.99
C THR A 84 -3.59 -6.78 -12.27
N VAL A 85 -4.43 -7.52 -12.99
CA VAL A 85 -5.28 -8.57 -12.40
C VAL A 85 -4.44 -9.69 -11.78
N ASN A 86 -3.40 -10.17 -12.49
CA ASN A 86 -2.48 -11.19 -11.99
C ASN A 86 -1.72 -10.71 -10.75
N SER A 87 -1.40 -9.42 -10.66
CA SER A 87 -0.76 -8.83 -9.49
C SER A 87 -1.74 -8.67 -8.33
N LEU A 88 -2.99 -8.27 -8.60
CA LEU A 88 -4.07 -8.21 -7.60
C LEU A 88 -4.36 -9.57 -6.96
N GLN A 89 -4.36 -10.65 -7.75
CA GLN A 89 -4.56 -12.01 -7.25
C GLN A 89 -3.49 -12.46 -6.24
N LYS A 90 -2.30 -11.83 -6.26
CA LYS A 90 -1.23 -12.11 -5.28
C LYS A 90 -1.39 -11.32 -3.98
N ALA A 91 -2.28 -10.33 -3.93
CA ALA A 91 -2.54 -9.57 -2.72
C ALA A 91 -3.41 -10.38 -1.75
N LYS A 92 -3.13 -10.27 -0.45
CA LYS A 92 -3.95 -10.90 0.59
C LYS A 92 -5.16 -10.05 1.00
N ALA A 93 -5.11 -8.76 0.70
CA ALA A 93 -6.18 -7.82 0.99
C ALA A 93 -6.24 -6.74 -0.10
N LEU A 94 -7.44 -6.22 -0.33
CA LEU A 94 -7.71 -5.10 -1.24
C LEU A 94 -8.23 -3.92 -0.44
N VAL A 95 -7.67 -2.73 -0.69
CA VAL A 95 -8.16 -1.46 -0.18
C VAL A 95 -8.71 -0.68 -1.36
N VAL A 96 -10.02 -0.45 -1.37
CA VAL A 96 -10.70 0.30 -2.43
C VAL A 96 -10.84 1.75 -1.98
N VAL A 97 -10.21 2.65 -2.72
CA VAL A 97 -10.26 4.09 -2.48
C VAL A 97 -11.32 4.69 -3.39
N VAL A 98 -12.30 5.33 -2.78
CA VAL A 98 -13.39 6.05 -3.45
C VAL A 98 -13.26 7.52 -3.07
N SER A 99 -13.20 8.40 -4.07
CA SER A 99 -13.29 9.84 -3.80
C SER A 99 -14.73 10.19 -3.51
N ALA A 100 -14.95 10.86 -2.38
CA ALA A 100 -16.21 11.52 -2.04
C ALA A 100 -16.01 13.04 -1.91
N LEU A 101 -14.97 13.55 -2.57
CA LEU A 101 -14.70 14.98 -2.69
C LEU A 101 -15.39 15.47 -3.96
N ASP A 102 -16.12 16.57 -3.85
CA ASP A 102 -16.85 17.20 -4.95
C ASP A 102 -15.96 18.14 -5.81
N ASP A 103 -14.68 18.24 -5.44
CA ASP A 103 -13.66 19.09 -6.08
C ASP A 103 -12.81 18.33 -7.11
#